data_AF-A0A5P9IPC4-F1
#
_entry.id   AF-A0A5P9IPC4-F1
#
_cell.length_a   1.000
_cell.length_b   1.000
_cell.length_c   1.000
_cell.angle_alpha   90.00
_cell.angle_beta   90.00
_cell.angle_gamma   90.00
#
_symmetry.space_group_name_H-M   'P 1'
#
loop_
_entity.id
_entity.type
_entity.pdbx_description
1 polymer ?
#
loop_
_entity_poly.entity_id
_entity_poly.type
_entity_poly.pdbx_seq_one_letter_code
_entity_poly.pdbx_strand_id
1 'polypeptide(L)'
;MLLRTLSLLRSLQGAHHTTQDARARIQQACDYRWLASQLPHGVIVPRATRLDDGTPAVPVMVPFVATPERRRGGRWPADPEARERCYVEGGHACRAAGAPGYRTLESLSQGLVQGGMAVLKDAARFQYLEEREALRLTWRRLASLPADLAGGLGGRLATPDSERHGLFLLELRLPAAPSDIRLEGDWLDRCLDRYRRILPAPAD
;
A
#
# COMPACT_ATOMS: atom_id res chain seq x y z
N MET A 1 26.25 -33.74 24.55
CA MET A 1 25.83 -32.36 24.87
C MET A 1 25.53 -31.50 23.63
N LEU A 2 26.30 -31.61 22.54
CA LEU A 2 26.09 -30.88 21.27
C LEU A 2 24.67 -30.96 20.66
N LEU A 3 24.00 -32.12 20.75
CA LEU A 3 22.65 -32.32 20.20
C LEU A 3 21.57 -31.50 20.93
N ARG A 4 21.72 -31.25 22.24
CA ARG A 4 20.77 -30.41 23.01
C ARG A 4 20.92 -28.93 22.67
N THR A 5 22.15 -28.48 22.42
CA THR A 5 22.45 -27.09 22.04
C THR A 5 21.92 -26.77 20.64
N LEU A 6 22.01 -27.72 19.69
CA LEU A 6 21.44 -27.58 18.34
C LEU A 6 19.91 -27.54 18.34
N SER A 7 19.24 -28.33 19.18
CA SER A 7 17.78 -28.28 19.33
C SER A 7 17.29 -26.97 19.96
N LEU A 8 18.04 -26.40 20.92
CA LEU A 8 17.74 -25.08 21.50
C LEU A 8 17.94 -23.95 20.48
N LEU A 9 19.02 -23.99 19.70
CA LEU A 9 19.26 -23.02 18.62
C LEU A 9 18.17 -23.10 17.54
N ARG A 10 17.74 -24.31 17.14
CA ARG A 10 16.61 -24.49 16.21
C ARG A 10 15.27 -24.00 16.78
N SER A 11 15.02 -24.21 18.07
CA SER A 11 13.81 -23.71 18.73
C SER A 11 13.81 -22.18 18.83
N LEU A 12 14.94 -21.57 19.17
CA LEU A 12 15.12 -20.12 19.20
C LEU A 12 15.05 -19.48 17.80
N GLN A 13 15.64 -20.13 16.80
CA GLN A 13 15.50 -19.72 15.40
C GLN A 13 14.05 -19.83 14.93
N GLY A 14 13.37 -20.93 15.24
CA GLY A 14 11.94 -21.10 14.94
C GLY A 14 11.06 -20.03 15.59
N ALA A 15 11.30 -19.71 16.87
CA ALA A 15 10.59 -18.66 17.58
C ALA A 15 10.90 -17.25 17.04
N HIS A 16 12.12 -17.01 16.57
CA HIS A 16 12.50 -15.75 15.94
C HIS A 16 11.80 -15.55 14.60
N HIS A 17 11.77 -16.58 13.76
CA HIS A 17 11.07 -16.57 12.48
C HIS A 17 9.57 -16.33 12.67
N THR A 18 8.92 -17.05 13.58
CA THR A 18 7.48 -16.83 13.85
C THR A 18 7.18 -15.43 14.37
N THR A 19 8.10 -14.81 15.13
CA THR A 19 7.94 -13.44 15.62
C THR A 19 8.14 -12.40 14.51
N GLN A 20 9.10 -12.60 13.61
CA GLN A 20 9.28 -11.75 12.43
C GLN A 20 8.09 -11.85 11.48
N ASP A 21 7.57 -13.04 11.23
CA ASP A 21 6.41 -13.27 10.38
C ASP A 21 5.15 -12.64 10.96
N ALA A 22 4.94 -12.79 12.27
CA ALA A 22 3.84 -12.12 12.96
C ALA A 22 3.93 -10.59 12.84
N ARG A 23 5.14 -10.03 13.00
CA ARG A 23 5.37 -8.60 12.84
C ARG A 23 5.11 -8.13 11.40
N ALA A 24 5.54 -8.90 10.41
CA ALA A 24 5.30 -8.59 9.00
C ALA A 24 3.79 -8.59 8.70
N ARG A 25 3.06 -9.60 9.16
CA ARG A 25 1.60 -9.68 8.99
C ARG A 25 0.87 -8.53 9.67
N ILE A 26 1.26 -8.15 10.87
CA ILE A 26 0.63 -7.00 11.53
C ILE A 26 0.94 -5.71 10.78
N GLN A 27 2.17 -5.54 10.27
CA GLN A 27 2.51 -4.37 9.45
C GLN A 27 1.66 -4.33 8.17
N GLN A 28 1.49 -5.45 7.46
CA GLN A 28 0.62 -5.55 6.29
C GLN A 28 -0.83 -5.19 6.62
N ALA A 29 -1.36 -5.65 7.76
CA ALA A 29 -2.70 -5.28 8.20
C ALA A 29 -2.83 -3.77 8.51
N CYS A 30 -1.81 -3.17 9.14
CA CYS A 30 -1.77 -1.73 9.37
C CYS A 30 -1.72 -0.94 8.06
N ASP A 31 -0.89 -1.36 7.11
CA ASP A 31 -0.78 -0.71 5.80
C ASP A 31 -2.09 -0.85 5.01
N TYR A 32 -2.78 -2.00 5.09
CA TYR A 32 -4.10 -2.19 4.49
C TYR A 32 -5.15 -1.23 5.06
N ARG A 33 -5.26 -1.14 6.38
CA ARG A 33 -6.25 -0.26 7.04
C ARG A 33 -5.99 1.20 6.72
N TRP A 34 -4.72 1.59 6.75
CA TRP A 34 -4.31 2.91 6.32
C TRP A 34 -4.72 3.15 4.86
N LEU A 35 -4.39 2.24 3.94
CA LEU A 35 -4.76 2.36 2.52
C LEU A 35 -6.29 2.48 2.33
N ALA A 36 -7.06 1.65 3.00
CA ALA A 36 -8.52 1.68 2.98
C ALA A 36 -9.06 3.04 3.47
N SER A 37 -8.45 3.64 4.50
CA SER A 37 -8.80 4.99 4.98
C SER A 37 -8.46 6.10 3.99
N GLN A 38 -7.46 5.90 3.13
CA GLN A 38 -7.02 6.92 2.17
C GLN A 38 -7.79 6.85 0.85
N LEU A 39 -8.39 5.70 0.54
CA LEU A 39 -9.12 5.46 -0.71
C LEU A 39 -10.22 6.52 -1.02
N PRO A 40 -11.01 7.02 -0.05
CA PRO A 40 -12.00 8.08 -0.29
C PRO A 40 -11.40 9.41 -0.77
N HIS A 41 -10.10 9.62 -0.61
CA HIS A 41 -9.39 10.79 -1.12
C HIS A 41 -8.81 10.57 -2.53
N GLY A 42 -9.00 9.37 -3.09
CA GLY A 42 -8.51 9.00 -4.40
C GLY A 42 -9.38 9.54 -5.54
N VAL A 43 -8.81 9.47 -6.74
CA VAL A 43 -9.47 9.81 -8.00
C VAL A 43 -9.31 8.62 -8.95
N ILE A 44 -10.40 8.21 -9.58
CA ILE A 44 -10.36 7.16 -10.60
C ILE A 44 -9.72 7.75 -11.86
N VAL A 45 -8.64 7.11 -12.33
CA VAL A 45 -7.99 7.50 -13.58
C VAL A 45 -8.65 6.73 -14.73
N PRO A 46 -9.19 7.42 -15.76
CA PRO A 46 -9.90 6.79 -16.87
C PRO A 46 -8.91 6.16 -17.88
N ARG A 47 -8.08 5.23 -17.41
CA ARG A 47 -7.11 4.50 -18.22
C ARG A 47 -7.31 3.01 -18.03
N ALA A 48 -7.42 2.28 -19.14
CA ALA A 48 -7.43 0.83 -19.11
C ALA A 48 -6.10 0.32 -18.53
N THR A 49 -6.18 -0.50 -17.50
CA THR A 49 -5.02 -1.16 -16.90
C THR A 49 -5.37 -2.60 -16.52
N ARG A 50 -4.33 -3.37 -16.18
CA ARG A 50 -4.44 -4.75 -15.73
C ARG A 50 -3.52 -4.97 -14.54
N LEU A 51 -3.87 -5.95 -13.72
CA LEU A 51 -2.94 -6.56 -12.78
C LEU A 51 -1.90 -7.41 -13.53
N ASP A 52 -0.87 -7.86 -12.81
CA ASP A 52 0.20 -8.69 -13.36
C ASP A 52 -0.31 -10.00 -14.01
N ASP A 53 -1.38 -10.58 -13.47
CA ASP A 53 -2.06 -11.78 -13.96
C ASP A 53 -3.03 -11.52 -15.13
N GLY A 54 -3.07 -10.28 -15.62
CA GLY A 54 -3.95 -9.87 -16.70
C GLY A 54 -5.38 -9.56 -16.27
N THR A 55 -5.73 -9.65 -14.99
CA THR A 55 -7.04 -9.26 -14.48
C THR A 55 -7.32 -7.79 -14.82
N PRO A 56 -8.47 -7.46 -15.44
CA PRO A 56 -8.87 -6.07 -15.66
C PRO A 56 -8.84 -5.29 -14.34
N ALA A 57 -8.19 -4.14 -14.36
CA ALA A 57 -8.06 -3.31 -13.19
C ALA A 57 -8.37 -1.85 -13.50
N VAL A 58 -8.71 -1.13 -12.45
CA VAL A 58 -8.93 0.32 -12.53
C VAL A 58 -7.91 1.01 -11.63
N PRO A 59 -7.17 2.00 -12.16
CA PRO A 59 -6.23 2.76 -11.38
C PRO A 59 -6.96 3.83 -10.56
N VAL A 60 -6.73 3.82 -9.26
CA VAL A 60 -7.12 4.89 -8.34
C VAL A 60 -5.85 5.63 -7.93
N MET A 61 -5.82 6.94 -8.13
CA MET A 61 -4.71 7.80 -7.71
C MET A 61 -5.05 8.48 -6.40
N VAL A 62 -4.25 8.20 -5.37
CA VAL A 62 -4.35 8.86 -4.06
C VAL A 62 -3.17 9.82 -3.90
N PRO A 63 -3.44 11.13 -3.77
CA PRO A 63 -2.37 12.13 -3.77
C PRO A 63 -1.91 12.54 -2.36
N PHE A 64 -0.63 12.89 -2.26
CA PHE A 64 0.02 13.29 -1.01
C PHE A 64 1.06 14.39 -1.26
N VAL A 65 1.21 15.35 -0.35
CA VAL A 65 2.34 16.29 -0.40
C VAL A 65 3.65 15.54 -0.16
N ALA A 66 4.64 15.71 -1.02
CA ALA A 66 5.94 15.04 -0.93
C ALA A 66 6.91 15.73 0.03
N THR A 67 6.48 15.90 1.29
CA THR A 67 7.27 16.59 2.33
C THR A 67 8.66 15.95 2.50
N PRO A 68 9.66 16.70 3.01
CA PRO A 68 10.98 16.15 3.29
C PRO A 68 10.95 14.85 4.11
N GLU A 69 10.05 14.73 5.08
CA GLU A 69 9.88 13.54 5.92
C GLU A 69 9.42 12.33 5.10
N ARG A 70 8.39 12.50 4.25
CA ARG A 70 7.90 11.44 3.37
C ARG A 70 8.94 11.02 2.33
N ARG A 71 9.70 11.98 1.80
CA ARG A 71 10.81 11.69 0.88
C ARG A 71 11.92 10.86 1.53
N ARG A 72 12.08 10.87 2.87
CA ARG A 72 13.02 9.94 3.53
C ARG A 72 12.54 8.49 3.51
N GLY A 73 11.25 8.25 3.25
CA GLY A 73 10.67 6.91 3.12
C GLY A 73 11.08 6.16 1.86
N GLY A 74 11.77 6.81 0.91
CA GLY A 74 12.30 6.18 -0.30
C GLY A 74 13.60 6.84 -0.76
N ARG A 75 14.30 6.23 -1.71
CA ARG A 75 15.53 6.79 -2.29
C ARG A 75 15.18 7.66 -3.50
N TRP A 76 14.80 8.91 -3.24
CA TRP A 76 14.43 9.85 -4.30
C TRP A 76 15.63 10.68 -4.77
N PRO A 77 15.87 10.81 -6.08
CA PRO A 77 16.89 11.71 -6.61
C PRO A 77 16.70 13.16 -6.16
N ALA A 78 17.80 13.89 -6.02
CA ALA A 78 17.77 15.33 -5.73
C ALA A 78 17.25 16.12 -6.95
N ASP A 79 17.69 15.72 -8.15
CA ASP A 79 17.24 16.29 -9.42
C ASP A 79 15.75 15.99 -9.67
N PRO A 80 14.89 17.01 -9.90
CA PRO A 80 13.47 16.83 -10.17
C PRO A 80 13.15 15.99 -11.40
N GLU A 81 13.92 16.10 -12.48
CA GLU A 81 13.65 15.35 -13.72
C GLU A 81 13.98 13.85 -13.57
N ALA A 82 15.10 13.53 -12.92
CA ALA A 82 15.40 12.17 -12.51
C ALA A 82 14.33 11.62 -11.56
N ARG A 83 13.84 12.45 -10.62
CA ARG A 83 12.82 12.04 -9.65
C ARG A 83 11.49 11.67 -10.30
N GLU A 84 11.05 12.39 -11.33
CA GLU A 84 9.83 12.05 -12.07
C GLU A 84 9.92 10.71 -12.81
N ARG A 85 11.12 10.22 -13.11
CA ARG A 85 11.33 8.91 -13.72
C ARG A 85 11.38 7.76 -12.71
N CYS A 86 11.46 8.08 -11.41
CA CYS A 86 11.52 7.08 -10.34
C CYS A 86 10.13 6.74 -9.79
N TYR A 87 10.01 5.54 -9.25
CA TYR A 87 8.84 5.06 -8.53
C TYR A 87 9.24 4.12 -7.40
N VAL A 88 8.31 3.89 -6.47
CA VAL A 88 8.43 2.92 -5.37
C VAL A 88 7.19 2.02 -5.42
N GLU A 89 7.34 0.72 -5.20
CA GLU A 89 6.25 -0.27 -5.32
C GLU A 89 5.97 -1.02 -4.01
N GLY A 90 4.83 -1.72 -3.97
CA GLY A 90 4.44 -2.62 -2.88
C GLY A 90 4.26 -1.92 -1.52
N GLY A 91 4.52 -2.63 -0.43
CA GLY A 91 4.46 -2.07 0.93
C GLY A 91 5.29 -0.80 1.12
N HIS A 92 6.45 -0.69 0.45
CA HIS A 92 7.28 0.52 0.51
C HIS A 92 6.59 1.77 -0.07
N ALA A 93 5.70 1.60 -1.05
CA ALA A 93 4.90 2.69 -1.60
C ALA A 93 3.98 3.30 -0.51
N CYS A 94 3.31 2.46 0.27
CA CYS A 94 2.47 2.90 1.39
C CYS A 94 3.31 3.61 2.47
N ARG A 95 4.47 3.04 2.82
CA ARG A 95 5.41 3.66 3.78
C ARG A 95 5.87 5.05 3.35
N ALA A 96 6.29 5.18 2.09
CA ALA A 96 6.76 6.44 1.53
C ALA A 96 5.63 7.47 1.39
N ALA A 97 4.39 7.02 1.18
CA ALA A 97 3.20 7.86 1.22
C ALA A 97 2.79 8.30 2.64
N GLY A 98 3.31 7.63 3.68
CA GLY A 98 3.14 8.02 5.09
C GLY A 98 2.35 7.03 5.95
N ALA A 99 2.19 5.78 5.52
CA ALA A 99 1.56 4.74 6.33
C ALA A 99 2.31 4.56 7.68
N PRO A 100 1.58 4.42 8.82
CA PRO A 100 2.17 4.34 10.15
C PRO A 100 2.94 3.04 10.33
N GLY A 101 4.11 3.12 10.98
CA GLY A 101 4.87 1.93 11.39
C GLY A 101 4.15 1.19 12.50
N TYR A 102 4.28 -0.13 12.52
CA TYR A 102 3.93 -1.04 13.62
C TYR A 102 4.54 -0.68 15.00
N ARG A 103 5.18 0.49 15.15
CA ARG A 103 5.95 0.88 16.34
C ARG A 103 5.08 1.29 17.54
N THR A 104 3.77 1.53 17.40
CA THR A 104 2.92 1.89 18.54
C THR A 104 2.23 0.67 19.15
N LEU A 105 2.36 0.50 20.47
CA LEU A 105 1.65 -0.51 21.27
C LEU A 105 0.12 -0.47 21.06
N GLU A 106 -0.43 0.69 20.70
CA GLU A 106 -1.83 0.87 20.29
C GLU A 106 -2.21 0.08 19.04
N SER A 107 -1.29 -0.11 18.08
CA SER A 107 -1.54 -0.89 16.87
C SER A 107 -1.67 -2.39 17.17
N LEU A 108 -0.91 -2.87 18.17
CA LEU A 108 -1.01 -4.22 18.71
C LEU A 108 -2.29 -4.42 19.53
N SER A 109 -2.62 -3.47 20.40
CA SER A 109 -3.81 -3.56 21.26
C SER A 109 -5.09 -3.49 20.44
N GLN A 110 -5.18 -2.64 19.42
CA GLN A 110 -6.32 -2.61 18.50
C GLN A 110 -6.41 -3.86 17.62
N GLY A 111 -5.28 -4.42 17.17
CA GLY A 111 -5.23 -5.69 16.44
C GLY A 111 -5.70 -6.89 17.27
N LEU A 112 -5.37 -6.92 18.56
CA LEU A 112 -5.85 -7.91 19.53
C LEU A 112 -7.34 -7.69 19.89
N VAL A 113 -7.78 -6.44 20.03
CA VAL A 113 -9.18 -6.08 20.35
C VAL A 113 -10.14 -6.39 19.20
N GLN A 114 -9.70 -6.27 17.93
CA GLN A 114 -10.51 -6.62 16.76
C GLN A 114 -10.47 -8.13 16.39
N GLY A 115 -9.74 -8.94 17.16
CA GLY A 115 -9.62 -10.37 16.96
C GLY A 115 -8.56 -10.74 15.92
N GLY A 116 -7.70 -11.72 16.24
CA GLY A 116 -6.59 -12.13 15.38
C GLY A 116 -6.99 -12.54 13.95
N MET A 117 -8.23 -13.00 13.74
CA MET A 117 -8.75 -13.32 12.42
C MET A 117 -8.92 -12.08 11.52
N ALA A 118 -9.29 -10.93 12.07
CA ALA A 118 -9.41 -9.69 11.30
C ALA A 118 -8.03 -9.21 10.81
N VAL A 119 -7.01 -9.26 11.68
CA VAL A 119 -5.62 -8.94 11.31
C VAL A 119 -5.12 -9.85 10.20
N LEU A 120 -5.37 -11.16 10.28
CA LEU A 120 -4.97 -12.10 9.23
C LEU A 120 -5.68 -11.83 7.89
N LYS A 121 -6.97 -11.47 7.92
CA LYS A 121 -7.71 -11.10 6.71
C LYS A 121 -7.16 -9.85 6.05
N ASP A 122 -6.91 -8.80 6.83
CA ASP A 122 -6.35 -7.53 6.35
C ASP A 122 -4.95 -7.73 5.79
N ALA A 123 -4.09 -8.47 6.50
CA ALA A 123 -2.75 -8.82 6.02
C ALA A 123 -2.81 -9.57 4.69
N ALA A 124 -3.69 -10.57 4.57
CA ALA A 124 -3.85 -11.33 3.34
C ALA A 124 -4.41 -10.51 2.17
N ARG A 125 -5.24 -9.48 2.44
CA ARG A 125 -5.72 -8.54 1.40
C ARG A 125 -4.58 -7.65 0.92
N PHE A 126 -3.73 -7.18 1.83
CA PHE A 126 -2.54 -6.41 1.47
C PHE A 126 -1.55 -7.24 0.67
N GLN A 127 -1.28 -8.47 1.14
CA GLN A 127 -0.38 -9.40 0.46
C GLN A 127 -0.83 -9.64 -0.99
N TYR A 128 -2.12 -9.82 -1.23
CA TYR A 128 -2.65 -9.91 -2.60
C TYR A 128 -2.31 -8.67 -3.43
N LEU A 129 -2.44 -7.45 -2.88
CA LEU A 129 -2.06 -6.23 -3.59
C LEU A 129 -0.55 -6.17 -3.89
N GLU A 130 0.30 -6.64 -2.97
CA GLU A 130 1.75 -6.72 -3.18
C GLU A 130 2.10 -7.74 -4.27
N GLU A 131 1.54 -8.94 -4.19
CA GLU A 131 1.74 -10.03 -5.15
C GLU A 131 1.33 -9.63 -6.57
N ARG A 132 0.27 -8.82 -6.71
CA ARG A 132 -0.22 -8.31 -8.00
C ARG A 132 0.45 -7.03 -8.48
N GLU A 133 1.50 -6.60 -7.79
CA GLU A 133 2.21 -5.33 -7.98
C GLU A 133 1.26 -4.11 -7.99
N ALA A 134 0.10 -4.20 -7.33
CA ALA A 134 -1.01 -3.27 -7.49
C ALA A 134 -0.74 -1.86 -6.93
N LEU A 135 0.38 -1.66 -6.24
CA LEU A 135 0.75 -0.44 -5.54
C LEU A 135 2.00 0.20 -6.16
N ARG A 136 1.88 1.44 -6.61
CA ARG A 136 3.01 2.23 -7.13
C ARG A 136 2.92 3.68 -6.69
N LEU A 137 3.95 4.16 -6.01
CA LEU A 137 4.13 5.56 -5.65
C LEU A 137 5.04 6.25 -6.67
N THR A 138 4.61 7.37 -7.22
CA THR A 138 5.42 8.23 -8.09
C THR A 138 5.51 9.63 -7.53
N TRP A 139 6.55 10.39 -7.91
CA TRP A 139 6.65 11.81 -7.62
C TRP A 139 6.38 12.65 -8.86
N ARG A 140 5.61 13.74 -8.73
CA ARG A 140 5.30 14.66 -9.82
C ARG A 140 5.36 16.11 -9.36
N ARG A 141 5.79 17.00 -10.25
CA ARG A 141 5.55 18.43 -10.11
C ARG A 141 4.07 18.71 -10.38
N LEU A 142 3.52 19.73 -9.73
CA LEU A 142 2.13 20.13 -9.98
C LEU A 142 1.93 20.51 -11.46
N ALA A 143 2.90 21.22 -12.05
CA ALA A 143 2.88 21.63 -13.45
C ALA A 143 3.04 20.48 -14.47
N SER A 144 3.52 19.30 -14.05
CA SER A 144 3.68 18.13 -14.93
C SER A 144 2.52 17.15 -14.84
N LEU A 145 1.49 17.46 -14.04
CA LEU A 145 0.30 16.62 -13.94
C LEU A 145 -0.55 16.68 -15.22
N PRO A 146 -1.05 15.52 -15.68
CA PRO A 146 -2.11 15.48 -16.70
C PRO A 146 -3.33 16.32 -16.27
N ALA A 147 -3.93 17.04 -17.22
CA ALA A 147 -5.01 18.00 -16.93
C ALA A 147 -6.27 17.34 -16.35
N ASP A 148 -6.59 16.12 -16.78
CA ASP A 148 -7.66 15.28 -16.25
C ASP A 148 -7.42 14.91 -14.79
N LEU A 149 -6.19 14.52 -14.45
CA LEU A 149 -5.80 14.21 -13.08
C LEU A 149 -5.77 15.47 -12.21
N ALA A 150 -5.22 16.58 -12.72
CA ALA A 150 -5.21 17.86 -12.00
C ALA A 150 -6.65 18.36 -11.70
N GLY A 151 -7.57 18.22 -12.66
CA GLY A 151 -8.98 18.54 -12.48
C GLY A 151 -9.67 17.64 -11.46
N GLY A 152 -9.42 16.33 -11.52
CA GLY A 152 -10.03 15.35 -10.62
C GLY A 152 -9.54 15.41 -9.18
N LEU A 153 -8.24 15.70 -8.96
CA LEU A 153 -7.68 15.94 -7.62
C LEU A 153 -8.19 17.28 -7.05
N GLY A 154 -8.62 18.18 -7.92
CA GLY A 154 -9.10 19.52 -7.61
C GLY A 154 -8.03 20.38 -6.92
N GLY A 155 -8.43 21.58 -6.50
CA GLY A 155 -7.56 22.49 -5.74
C GLY A 155 -7.18 22.01 -4.34
N ARG A 156 -7.64 20.82 -3.91
CA ARG A 156 -7.42 20.28 -2.55
C ARG A 156 -5.94 20.10 -2.20
N LEU A 157 -5.10 19.99 -3.21
CA LEU A 157 -3.65 19.86 -3.07
C LEU A 157 -2.86 20.90 -3.86
N ALA A 158 -3.52 21.92 -4.39
CA ALA A 158 -2.84 23.12 -4.91
C ALA A 158 -2.50 24.05 -3.73
N THR A 159 -1.66 23.55 -2.82
CA THR A 159 -1.15 24.30 -1.68
C THR A 159 0.28 24.78 -1.98
N PRO A 160 0.74 25.87 -1.33
CA PRO A 160 2.14 26.32 -1.45
C PRO A 160 3.15 25.20 -1.15
N ASP A 161 2.83 24.30 -0.22
CA ASP A 161 3.68 23.15 0.10
C ASP A 161 3.78 22.16 -1.06
N SER A 162 2.71 21.96 -1.81
CA SER A 162 2.69 21.06 -2.97
C SER A 162 3.47 21.64 -4.16
N GLU A 163 3.46 22.97 -4.31
CA GLU A 163 4.34 23.65 -5.28
C GLU A 163 5.81 23.52 -4.87
N ARG A 164 6.12 23.72 -3.59
CA ARG A 164 7.48 23.67 -3.06
C ARG A 164 8.08 22.26 -3.06
N HIS A 165 7.28 21.25 -2.72
CA HIS A 165 7.77 19.89 -2.49
C HIS A 165 7.37 18.89 -3.57
N GLY A 166 6.42 19.25 -4.43
CA GLY A 166 5.79 18.33 -5.37
C GLY A 166 4.81 17.39 -4.69
N LEU A 167 4.25 16.50 -5.50
CA LEU A 167 3.23 15.55 -5.09
C LEU A 167 3.76 14.13 -5.21
N PHE A 168 3.44 13.32 -4.20
CA PHE A 168 3.44 11.89 -4.30
C PHE A 168 2.07 11.41 -4.76
N LEU A 169 2.05 10.58 -5.80
CA LEU A 169 0.84 9.95 -6.32
C LEU A 169 0.95 8.46 -6.09
N LEU A 170 0.12 7.94 -5.18
CA LEU A 170 -0.01 6.52 -4.94
C LEU A 170 -1.07 5.97 -5.89
N GLU A 171 -0.63 5.25 -6.91
CA GLU A 171 -1.49 4.46 -7.77
C GLU A 171 -1.82 3.14 -7.08
N LEU A 172 -3.12 2.85 -7.00
CA LEU A 172 -3.67 1.59 -6.55
C LEU A 172 -4.48 0.98 -7.71
N ARG A 173 -4.04 -0.16 -8.23
CA ARG A 173 -4.72 -0.91 -9.30
C ARG A 173 -5.70 -1.89 -8.68
N LEU A 174 -7.00 -1.66 -8.84
CA LEU A 174 -8.03 -2.48 -8.22
C LEU A 174 -8.71 -3.40 -9.23
N PRO A 175 -8.86 -4.70 -8.94
CA PRO A 175 -9.54 -5.64 -9.85
C PRO A 175 -11.04 -5.36 -9.86
N ALA A 176 -11.49 -4.47 -10.73
CA ALA A 176 -12.88 -4.06 -10.85
C ALA A 176 -13.17 -3.54 -12.25
N ALA A 177 -14.45 -3.47 -12.62
CA ALA A 177 -14.89 -2.66 -13.75
C ALA A 177 -15.04 -1.19 -13.32
N PRO A 178 -14.81 -0.19 -14.20
CA PRO A 178 -14.97 1.22 -13.85
C PRO A 178 -16.37 1.59 -13.30
N SER A 179 -17.42 0.89 -13.74
CA SER A 179 -18.81 1.08 -13.29
C SER A 179 -19.06 0.64 -11.85
N ASP A 180 -18.19 -0.21 -11.31
CA ASP A 180 -18.46 -0.95 -10.07
C ASP A 180 -17.73 -0.34 -8.86
N ILE A 181 -16.98 0.75 -9.07
CA ILE A 181 -16.08 1.32 -8.07
C ILE A 181 -16.82 2.26 -7.15
N ARG A 182 -16.61 2.04 -5.85
CA ARG A 182 -16.97 2.98 -4.80
C ARG A 182 -15.72 3.22 -3.96
N LEU A 183 -15.27 4.46 -3.86
CA LEU A 183 -14.08 4.83 -3.08
C LEU A 183 -14.39 4.85 -1.57
N GLU A 184 -14.84 3.71 -1.06
CA GLU A 184 -15.24 3.46 0.32
C GLU A 184 -14.50 2.22 0.85
N GLY A 185 -14.13 2.21 2.12
CA GLY A 185 -13.36 1.11 2.72
C GLY A 185 -14.05 -0.25 2.58
N ASP A 186 -15.34 -0.34 2.86
CA ASP A 186 -16.11 -1.59 2.77
C ASP A 186 -16.21 -2.15 1.34
N TRP A 187 -16.08 -1.29 0.33
CA TRP A 187 -16.05 -1.75 -1.06
C TRP A 187 -14.72 -2.42 -1.38
N LEU A 188 -13.60 -1.86 -0.92
CA LEU A 188 -12.27 -2.45 -1.12
C LEU A 188 -12.20 -3.87 -0.54
N ASP A 189 -12.72 -4.04 0.67
CA ASP A 189 -12.84 -5.33 1.35
C ASP A 189 -13.57 -6.36 0.49
N ARG A 190 -14.78 -6.02 0.02
CA ARG A 190 -15.60 -6.92 -0.82
C ARG A 190 -14.96 -7.21 -2.17
N CYS A 191 -14.28 -6.21 -2.75
CA CYS A 191 -13.58 -6.34 -4.01
C CYS A 191 -12.44 -7.36 -3.89
N LEU A 192 -11.52 -7.17 -2.93
CA LEU A 192 -10.36 -8.05 -2.77
C LEU A 192 -10.75 -9.45 -2.28
N ASP A 193 -11.74 -9.56 -1.37
CA ASP A 193 -12.21 -10.87 -0.91
C ASP A 193 -12.84 -11.69 -2.05
N ARG A 194 -13.46 -11.05 -3.05
CA ARG A 194 -13.99 -11.73 -4.24
C ARG A 194 -12.84 -12.33 -5.06
N TYR A 195 -11.84 -11.54 -5.41
CA TYR A 195 -10.75 -11.99 -6.30
C TYR A 195 -9.80 -12.96 -5.60
N ARG A 196 -9.55 -12.79 -4.30
CA ARG A 196 -8.79 -13.75 -3.50
C ARG A 196 -9.46 -15.12 -3.41
N ARG A 197 -10.80 -15.20 -3.49
CA ARG A 197 -11.54 -16.47 -3.50
C ARG A 197 -11.59 -17.14 -4.87
N ILE A 198 -11.49 -16.35 -5.94
CA ILE A 198 -11.57 -16.84 -7.33
C ILE A 198 -10.24 -17.41 -7.79
N LEU A 199 -9.12 -16.90 -7.26
CA LEU A 199 -7.80 -17.40 -7.58
C LEU A 199 -7.38 -18.46 -6.55
N PRO A 200 -7.01 -19.69 -6.96
CA PRO A 200 -6.44 -20.66 -6.03
C PRO A 200 -5.17 -20.05 -5.41
N ALA A 201 -5.01 -20.23 -4.10
CA ALA A 201 -3.76 -19.88 -3.42
C ALA A 201 -2.60 -20.56 -4.16
N PRO A 202 -1.44 -19.90 -4.30
CA PRO A 202 -0.25 -20.58 -4.81
C PRO A 202 0.00 -21.81 -3.93
N ALA A 203 0.13 -22.96 -4.59
CA ALA A 203 0.58 -24.17 -3.93
C ALA A 203 2.07 -23.99 -3.66
N ASP A 204 2.43 -23.72 -2.41
CA ASP A 204 3.77 -23.97 -1.88
C ASP A 204 3.85 -25.42 -1.37
#